data_AF-A0A7W9UH58-F1
#
_entry.id   AF-A0A7W9UH58-F1
#
_cell.length_a   1.000
_cell.length_b   1.000
_cell.length_c   1.000
_cell.angle_alpha   90.00
_cell.angle_beta   90.00
_cell.angle_gamma   90.00
#
_symmetry.space_group_name_H-M   'P 1'
#
loop_
_entity.id
_entity.type
_entity.pdbx_description
1 polymer ?
#
loop_
_entity_poly.entity_id
_entity_poly.type
_entity_poly.pdbx_seq_one_letter_code
_entity_poly.pdbx_strand_id
1 'polypeptide(L)'
;MRIRYILVAAAAILGALVTPAGPESADAGADPGAPAQRSSVAGVSAGQFRDGFVRREGSALTVAGQPFRFSGANIEWLGLMNYGPNPSAAVPAGSERYPTEFEVDDAFATAREMGATVIRSQTLGDTVGCPSCLEPALGQFNPDAFAHMDMVVAKARAHGLKLIGEFSGDADGAPSPDQNSPTADSHDWYCTWRNRPDCGHAFFTDPDLIGDYERHMRAVLEHVNPLTGLAYKDDPTFAGWVDGNNLDLLDGVPMPVMEDWLRTVSDHFHAIAPRQLFVNISLGGGDGFVTDGALRIPGIDIYAAEYYPHWLPIVSGGNRIDGNAPSLHDKASQVAAAGKSFAVIEFGWDRTDFLTPDALRDFATGLENDPNIAGDNFWALQAHATGHGWQPIPADTGCSPTCEWGEDGNWWALYYTGITTASHDAADMAARAQLLRTHSYAMAGYPVPPPHDPVPAPTITSADAGTVLFEGAAGARDYSIQRQDGGGWSTVCDHCVTDASGGWHDPDTASPGCYRVVGYNLDGVEGMPSRRAGICAE
;
A
#
# COMPACT_ATOMS: atom_id res chain seq x y z
N MET A 1 -34.69 -74.32 15.05
CA MET A 1 -34.30 -75.72 14.80
C MET A 1 -32.78 -75.77 14.64
N ARG A 2 -32.10 -76.40 15.60
CA ARG A 2 -30.74 -77.04 15.61
C ARG A 2 -29.51 -76.29 15.03
N ILE A 3 -28.53 -75.89 15.87
CA ILE A 3 -27.25 -76.56 16.30
C ILE A 3 -26.04 -75.99 15.51
N ARG A 4 -25.15 -75.15 16.11
CA ARG A 4 -23.74 -75.38 16.59
C ARG A 4 -22.84 -76.18 15.61
N TYR A 5 -21.58 -75.82 15.27
CA TYR A 5 -20.30 -75.77 16.03
C TYR A 5 -19.25 -74.95 15.20
N ILE A 6 -18.41 -74.04 15.72
CA ILE A 6 -17.08 -74.11 16.39
C ILE A 6 -15.90 -74.76 15.59
N LEU A 7 -14.76 -74.01 15.56
CA LEU A 7 -13.30 -74.29 15.33
C LEU A 7 -12.72 -73.61 14.07
N VAL A 8 -11.95 -72.50 14.15
CA VAL A 8 -10.58 -72.22 14.69
C VAL A 8 -9.43 -72.60 13.72
N ALA A 9 -8.68 -71.54 13.33
CA ALA A 9 -7.31 -71.43 12.82
C ALA A 9 -6.98 -72.15 11.49
N ALA A 10 -6.27 -71.57 10.52
CA ALA A 10 -5.05 -70.76 10.60
C ALA A 10 -4.76 -70.16 9.20
N ALA A 11 -4.28 -68.92 9.12
CA ALA A 11 -3.47 -68.46 8.00
C ALA A 11 -2.63 -67.26 8.46
N ALA A 12 -1.32 -67.47 8.57
CA ALA A 12 -0.35 -66.40 8.72
C ALA A 12 -0.19 -65.68 7.38
N ILE A 13 -0.28 -64.35 7.37
CA ILE A 13 0.23 -63.51 6.29
C ILE A 13 1.06 -62.40 6.93
N LEU A 14 2.35 -62.39 6.60
CA LEU A 14 3.32 -61.34 6.93
C LEU A 14 2.84 -59.99 6.39
N GLY A 15 3.01 -58.95 7.22
CA GLY A 15 2.72 -57.58 6.86
C GLY A 15 3.66 -57.03 5.78
N ALA A 16 3.08 -56.30 4.84
CA ALA A 16 3.77 -55.26 4.09
C ALA A 16 3.19 -53.92 4.58
N LEU A 17 4.08 -53.06 5.10
CA LEU A 17 3.77 -51.66 5.42
C LEU A 17 3.45 -50.92 4.11
N VAL A 18 2.23 -50.43 3.99
CA VAL A 18 1.85 -49.43 2.98
C VAL A 18 1.54 -48.14 3.72
N THR A 19 2.43 -47.15 3.59
CA THR A 19 2.17 -45.75 3.94
C THR A 19 1.23 -45.14 2.90
N PRO A 20 0.17 -44.40 3.27
CA PRO A 20 -0.62 -43.66 2.30
C PRO A 20 0.15 -42.40 1.87
N ALA A 21 0.32 -42.25 0.56
CA ALA A 21 0.79 -41.01 -0.06
C ALA A 21 -0.23 -39.89 0.20
N GLY A 22 0.26 -38.75 0.68
CA GLY A 22 -0.54 -37.51 0.79
C GLY A 22 -0.84 -36.92 -0.59
N PRO A 23 -1.78 -35.96 -0.68
CA PRO A 23 -2.11 -35.32 -1.94
C PRO A 23 -0.95 -34.42 -2.38
N GLU A 24 -0.43 -34.67 -3.58
CA GLU A 24 0.46 -33.76 -4.29
C GLU A 24 -0.26 -32.43 -4.50
N SER A 25 0.35 -31.37 -3.96
CA SER A 25 0.07 -29.99 -4.32
C SER A 25 0.34 -29.81 -5.81
N ALA A 26 -0.68 -29.44 -6.57
CA ALA A 26 -0.49 -28.91 -7.91
C ALA A 26 0.22 -27.56 -7.79
N ASP A 27 1.54 -27.56 -8.00
CA ASP A 27 2.31 -26.35 -8.26
C ASP A 27 1.71 -25.66 -9.49
N ALA A 28 1.04 -24.52 -9.26
CA ALA A 28 0.79 -23.55 -10.31
C ALA A 28 2.16 -23.08 -10.83
N GLY A 29 2.37 -23.21 -12.14
CA GLY A 29 3.68 -23.18 -12.77
C GLY A 29 4.52 -21.95 -12.43
N ALA A 30 5.64 -22.18 -11.75
CA ALA A 30 6.78 -21.28 -11.79
C ALA A 30 7.44 -21.39 -13.18
N ASP A 31 7.61 -20.26 -13.85
CA ASP A 31 8.37 -20.16 -15.11
C ASP A 31 9.84 -20.54 -14.84
N PRO A 32 10.37 -21.63 -15.43
CA PRO A 32 11.71 -22.14 -15.13
C PRO A 32 12.85 -21.24 -15.63
N GLY A 33 12.55 -20.06 -16.19
CA GLY A 33 13.52 -19.05 -16.63
C GLY A 33 13.59 -17.76 -15.81
N ALA A 34 12.72 -17.56 -14.80
CA ALA A 34 12.75 -16.33 -14.00
C ALA A 34 13.92 -16.35 -13.01
N PRO A 35 14.76 -15.30 -12.93
CA PRO A 35 15.78 -15.22 -11.89
C PRO A 35 15.10 -15.33 -10.52
N ALA A 36 15.72 -16.09 -9.60
CA ALA A 36 15.18 -16.26 -8.25
C ALA A 36 14.94 -14.89 -7.62
N GLN A 37 13.67 -14.56 -7.38
CA GLN A 37 13.26 -13.25 -6.88
C GLN A 37 13.92 -13.04 -5.50
N ARG A 38 14.62 -11.90 -5.36
CA ARG A 38 15.23 -11.48 -4.08
C ARG A 38 14.13 -11.47 -3.02
N SER A 39 14.42 -12.04 -1.84
CA SER A 39 13.47 -11.95 -0.73
C SER A 39 13.32 -10.51 -0.27
N SER A 40 12.12 -10.13 0.16
CA SER A 40 11.84 -8.81 0.72
C SER A 40 12.52 -8.60 2.07
N VAL A 41 12.86 -9.68 2.78
CA VAL A 41 13.44 -9.63 4.13
C VAL A 41 14.70 -10.47 4.21
N ALA A 42 15.77 -9.91 4.78
CA ALA A 42 17.03 -10.61 4.94
C ALA A 42 16.87 -11.84 5.86
N GLY A 43 17.45 -12.98 5.46
CA GLY A 43 17.41 -14.21 6.24
C GLY A 43 16.08 -15.00 6.17
N VAL A 44 15.06 -14.50 5.47
CA VAL A 44 13.80 -15.19 5.18
C VAL A 44 13.75 -15.48 3.69
N SER A 45 13.38 -16.68 3.24
CA SER A 45 13.21 -16.94 1.80
C SER A 45 11.94 -16.26 1.26
N ALA A 46 11.90 -15.97 -0.05
CA ALA A 46 10.75 -15.33 -0.69
C ALA A 46 9.44 -16.12 -0.45
N GLY A 47 9.48 -17.46 -0.55
CA GLY A 47 8.33 -18.32 -0.26
C GLY A 47 7.90 -18.26 1.22
N GLN A 48 8.85 -18.29 2.16
CA GLN A 48 8.54 -18.16 3.59
C GLN A 48 7.91 -16.81 3.93
N PHE A 49 8.41 -15.71 3.33
CA PHE A 49 7.83 -14.39 3.52
C PHE A 49 6.42 -14.34 2.92
N ARG A 50 6.24 -14.75 1.66
CA ARG A 50 4.96 -14.79 0.95
C ARG A 50 3.89 -15.57 1.71
N ASP A 51 4.23 -16.73 2.25
CA ASP A 51 3.26 -17.65 2.88
C ASP A 51 3.13 -17.46 4.40
N GLY A 52 4.03 -16.68 5.01
CA GLY A 52 4.02 -16.39 6.44
C GLY A 52 3.09 -15.22 6.78
N PHE A 53 2.21 -15.41 7.77
CA PHE A 53 1.55 -14.31 8.45
C PHE A 53 2.57 -13.50 9.25
N VAL A 54 2.43 -12.18 9.20
CA VAL A 54 3.04 -11.29 10.19
C VAL A 54 2.32 -11.51 11.52
N ARG A 55 3.08 -11.68 12.60
CA ARG A 55 2.56 -11.94 13.94
C ARG A 55 3.23 -11.03 14.95
N ARG A 56 2.50 -10.72 16.01
CA ARG A 56 3.04 -10.02 17.17
C ARG A 56 3.54 -11.01 18.22
N GLU A 57 4.74 -10.78 18.72
CA GLU A 57 5.33 -11.47 19.87
C GLU A 57 5.78 -10.43 20.91
N GLY A 58 4.90 -10.15 21.88
CA GLY A 58 5.10 -9.04 22.80
C GLY A 58 5.01 -7.71 22.06
N SER A 59 6.09 -6.93 22.07
CA SER A 59 6.19 -5.66 21.33
C SER A 59 6.80 -5.78 19.94
N ALA A 60 7.38 -6.93 19.60
CA ALA A 60 8.03 -7.15 18.31
C ALA A 60 7.07 -7.83 17.31
N LEU A 61 7.35 -7.64 16.02
CA LEU A 61 6.71 -8.41 14.95
C LEU A 61 7.63 -9.53 14.47
N THR A 62 7.03 -10.59 13.95
CA THR A 62 7.72 -11.72 13.33
C THR A 62 7.04 -12.13 12.03
N VAL A 63 7.81 -12.70 11.11
CA VAL A 63 7.31 -13.36 9.90
C VAL A 63 8.09 -14.65 9.70
N ALA A 64 7.38 -15.76 9.45
CA ALA A 64 7.97 -17.10 9.39
C ALA A 64 8.89 -17.44 10.60
N GLY A 65 8.56 -16.93 11.78
CA GLY A 65 9.31 -17.14 13.03
C GLY A 65 10.63 -16.38 13.12
N GLN A 66 10.90 -15.44 12.21
CA GLN A 66 12.04 -14.52 12.29
C GLN A 66 11.58 -13.12 12.70
N PRO A 67 12.40 -12.34 13.43
CA PRO A 67 12.12 -10.94 13.70
C PRO A 67 11.82 -10.17 12.42
N PHE A 68 10.81 -9.31 12.48
CA PHE A 68 10.35 -8.53 11.35
C PHE A 68 10.13 -7.08 11.77
N ARG A 69 10.69 -6.16 11.00
CA ARG A 69 10.33 -4.74 11.02
C ARG A 69 9.99 -4.35 9.60
N PHE A 70 8.89 -3.65 9.41
CA PHE A 70 8.47 -3.27 8.06
C PHE A 70 8.80 -1.83 7.76
N SER A 71 8.96 -1.55 6.47
CA SER A 71 8.97 -0.20 5.91
C SER A 71 8.36 -0.29 4.51
N GLY A 72 7.77 0.79 4.04
CA GLY A 72 7.22 0.88 2.69
C GLY A 72 6.47 2.17 2.45
N ALA A 73 5.46 2.11 1.58
CA ALA A 73 4.69 3.27 1.16
C ALA A 73 3.22 3.14 1.56
N ASN A 74 2.56 4.26 1.76
CA ASN A 74 1.13 4.39 1.51
C ASN A 74 0.92 4.51 0.00
N ILE A 75 0.00 3.70 -0.51
CA ILE A 75 -0.56 3.79 -1.87
C ILE A 75 -2.06 3.77 -1.67
N GLU A 76 -2.60 4.93 -1.33
CA GLU A 76 -3.98 5.19 -0.92
C GLU A 76 -5.01 4.62 -1.90
N TRP A 77 -4.70 4.61 -3.20
CA TRP A 77 -5.65 4.41 -4.28
C TRP A 77 -5.78 2.99 -4.85
N LEU A 78 -5.09 1.98 -4.28
CA LEU A 78 -5.04 0.64 -4.89
C LEU A 78 -6.43 0.00 -5.07
N GLY A 79 -7.37 0.24 -4.16
CA GLY A 79 -8.74 -0.28 -4.28
C GLY A 79 -9.64 0.58 -5.17
N LEU A 80 -9.54 1.91 -5.07
CA LEU A 80 -10.32 2.84 -5.89
C LEU A 80 -9.60 4.19 -6.00
N MET A 81 -9.24 4.60 -7.22
CA MET A 81 -8.68 5.94 -7.44
C MET A 81 -9.77 6.99 -7.29
N ASN A 82 -9.33 8.19 -6.87
CA ASN A 82 -10.16 9.40 -6.82
C ASN A 82 -11.32 9.31 -5.82
N TYR A 83 -11.22 8.47 -4.80
CA TYR A 83 -12.23 8.33 -3.75
C TYR A 83 -12.15 9.42 -2.66
N GLY A 84 -10.93 9.93 -2.40
CA GLY A 84 -10.65 10.83 -1.27
C GLY A 84 -11.35 12.20 -1.34
N PRO A 85 -11.32 12.97 -0.24
CA PRO A 85 -12.27 14.04 0.07
C PRO A 85 -12.17 15.31 -0.80
N ASN A 86 -11.03 15.55 -1.46
CA ASN A 86 -10.76 16.84 -2.11
C ASN A 86 -10.67 16.69 -3.64
N PRO A 87 -11.76 16.94 -4.39
CA PRO A 87 -11.69 16.98 -5.83
C PRO A 87 -10.79 18.13 -6.31
N SER A 88 -10.02 17.88 -7.36
CA SER A 88 -9.12 18.84 -8.01
C SER A 88 -9.43 18.97 -9.50
N ALA A 89 -8.75 19.89 -10.20
CA ALA A 89 -8.88 19.99 -11.65
C ALA A 89 -8.36 18.71 -12.35
N ALA A 90 -7.39 18.03 -11.75
CA ALA A 90 -6.82 16.77 -12.25
C ALA A 90 -7.63 15.55 -11.80
N VAL A 91 -8.32 15.65 -10.66
CA VAL A 91 -9.16 14.61 -10.07
C VAL A 91 -10.57 15.16 -9.81
N PRO A 92 -11.44 15.25 -10.84
CA PRO A 92 -12.78 15.82 -10.67
C PRO A 92 -13.67 14.93 -9.78
N ALA A 93 -14.62 15.53 -9.07
CA ALA A 93 -15.65 14.78 -8.35
C ALA A 93 -16.41 13.82 -9.29
N GLY A 94 -16.70 12.61 -8.83
CA GLY A 94 -17.35 11.58 -9.65
C GLY A 94 -16.44 10.93 -10.69
N SER A 95 -15.12 11.05 -10.55
CA SER A 95 -14.13 10.42 -11.44
C SER A 95 -13.55 9.13 -10.88
N GLU A 96 -14.23 8.52 -9.90
CA GLU A 96 -13.78 7.30 -9.25
C GLU A 96 -13.63 6.18 -10.28
N ARG A 97 -12.48 5.52 -10.26
CA ARG A 97 -12.20 4.38 -11.14
C ARG A 97 -11.31 3.38 -10.46
N TYR A 98 -11.43 2.13 -10.85
CA TYR A 98 -10.43 1.13 -10.50
C TYR A 98 -9.10 1.46 -11.22
N PRO A 99 -7.96 1.43 -10.52
CA PRO A 99 -6.65 1.36 -11.14
C PRO A 99 -6.58 0.27 -12.20
N THR A 100 -5.82 0.49 -13.26
CA THR A 100 -5.52 -0.59 -14.19
C THR A 100 -4.54 -1.59 -13.59
N GLU A 101 -4.51 -2.80 -14.13
CA GLU A 101 -3.51 -3.80 -13.72
C GLU A 101 -2.07 -3.32 -13.96
N PHE A 102 -1.82 -2.49 -14.98
CA PHE A 102 -0.51 -1.88 -15.22
C PHE A 102 -0.13 -0.93 -14.07
N GLU A 103 -1.01 -0.02 -13.67
CA GLU A 103 -0.74 0.95 -12.59
C GLU A 103 -0.46 0.24 -11.26
N VAL A 104 -1.21 -0.81 -10.94
CA VAL A 104 -0.98 -1.63 -9.73
C VAL A 104 0.35 -2.37 -9.80
N ASP A 105 0.67 -2.99 -10.94
CA ASP A 105 1.93 -3.73 -11.11
C ASP A 105 3.14 -2.81 -11.05
N ASP A 106 3.06 -1.64 -11.68
CA ASP A 106 4.11 -0.62 -11.69
C ASP A 106 4.35 -0.01 -10.30
N ALA A 107 3.28 0.30 -9.56
CA ALA A 107 3.35 0.73 -8.17
C ALA A 107 4.07 -0.30 -7.29
N PHE A 108 3.70 -1.58 -7.40
CA PHE A 108 4.33 -2.64 -6.62
C PHE A 108 5.77 -2.92 -7.03
N ALA A 109 6.09 -2.90 -8.32
CA ALA A 109 7.45 -3.03 -8.81
C ALA A 109 8.33 -1.88 -8.29
N THR A 110 7.80 -0.65 -8.31
CA THR A 110 8.49 0.55 -7.80
C THR A 110 8.69 0.45 -6.28
N ALA A 111 7.67 0.07 -5.52
CA ALA A 111 7.80 -0.11 -4.08
C ALA A 111 8.81 -1.21 -3.73
N ARG A 112 8.84 -2.30 -4.49
CA ARG A 112 9.84 -3.37 -4.35
C ARG A 112 11.26 -2.90 -4.66
N GLU A 113 11.44 -2.09 -5.70
CA GLU A 113 12.72 -1.45 -6.01
C GLU A 113 13.18 -0.55 -4.85
N MET A 114 12.24 0.15 -4.20
CA MET A 114 12.48 0.93 -2.98
C MET A 114 12.73 0.06 -1.74
N GLY A 115 12.63 -1.27 -1.81
CA GLY A 115 12.84 -2.15 -0.66
C GLY A 115 11.63 -2.26 0.28
N ALA A 116 10.44 -1.82 -0.15
CA ALA A 116 9.23 -1.95 0.63
C ALA A 116 8.92 -3.42 0.94
N THR A 117 8.44 -3.67 2.15
CA THR A 117 7.98 -5.00 2.61
C THR A 117 6.48 -5.02 2.88
N VAL A 118 5.90 -3.89 3.30
CA VAL A 118 4.48 -3.70 3.58
C VAL A 118 4.01 -2.41 2.90
N ILE A 119 2.87 -2.47 2.23
CA ILE A 119 2.17 -1.31 1.66
C ILE A 119 0.88 -1.12 2.44
N ARG A 120 0.59 0.11 2.88
CA ARG A 120 -0.75 0.47 3.37
C ARG A 120 -1.55 1.08 2.23
N SER A 121 -2.82 0.75 2.15
CA SER A 121 -3.75 1.35 1.21
C SER A 121 -5.13 1.51 1.86
N GLN A 122 -5.57 2.75 1.99
CA GLN A 122 -6.89 3.10 2.52
C GLN A 122 -8.00 2.43 1.72
N THR A 123 -8.00 2.66 0.40
CA THR A 123 -9.07 2.16 -0.50
C THR A 123 -9.13 0.63 -0.63
N LEU A 124 -8.16 -0.09 -0.07
CA LEU A 124 -8.27 -1.53 0.17
C LEU A 124 -9.11 -1.84 1.42
N GLY A 125 -10.40 -1.52 1.31
CA GLY A 125 -11.43 -1.93 2.24
C GLY A 125 -12.34 -0.79 2.65
N ASP A 126 -11.91 0.46 2.66
CA ASP A 126 -12.71 1.54 3.24
C ASP A 126 -13.78 2.16 2.32
N THR A 127 -13.83 1.79 1.03
CA THR A 127 -14.69 2.50 0.08
C THR A 127 -16.19 2.22 0.28
N VAL A 128 -16.92 3.25 0.73
CA VAL A 128 -18.37 3.19 1.03
C VAL A 128 -19.09 4.35 0.34
N GLY A 129 -20.32 4.10 -0.14
CA GLY A 129 -21.27 5.17 -0.49
C GLY A 129 -21.22 5.73 -1.92
N CYS A 130 -20.39 5.17 -2.80
CA CYS A 130 -20.33 5.53 -4.22
C CYS A 130 -20.65 4.33 -5.14
N PRO A 131 -21.06 4.52 -6.40
CA PRO A 131 -21.41 3.42 -7.30
C PRO A 131 -20.30 2.39 -7.51
N SER A 132 -19.03 2.83 -7.53
CA SER A 132 -17.85 1.98 -7.70
C SER A 132 -17.27 1.46 -6.38
N CYS A 133 -17.80 1.92 -5.25
CA CYS A 133 -17.30 1.57 -3.92
C CYS A 133 -17.54 0.09 -3.60
N LEU A 134 -16.83 -0.41 -2.61
CA LEU A 134 -16.98 -1.77 -2.10
C LEU A 134 -18.37 -1.99 -1.50
N GLU A 135 -18.88 -1.01 -0.75
CA GLU A 135 -20.24 -0.98 -0.24
C GLU A 135 -21.01 0.23 -0.80
N PRO A 136 -21.60 0.14 -2.01
CA PRO A 136 -22.35 1.25 -2.62
C PRO A 136 -23.64 1.61 -1.87
N ALA A 137 -24.21 0.67 -1.10
CA ALA A 137 -25.42 0.87 -0.31
C ALA A 137 -25.40 -0.04 0.92
N LEU A 138 -26.10 0.35 1.99
CA LEU A 138 -26.10 -0.38 3.26
C LEU A 138 -26.32 -1.90 3.09
N GLY A 139 -25.31 -2.68 3.46
CA GLY A 139 -25.27 -4.14 3.41
C GLY A 139 -25.22 -4.73 1.99
N GLN A 140 -25.00 -3.93 0.96
CA GLN A 140 -24.89 -4.37 -0.43
C GLN A 140 -23.46 -4.16 -0.92
N PHE A 141 -22.79 -5.26 -1.25
CA PHE A 141 -21.40 -5.22 -1.69
C PHE A 141 -21.26 -5.37 -3.19
N ASN A 142 -20.32 -4.63 -3.76
CA ASN A 142 -20.06 -4.59 -5.19
C ASN A 142 -19.08 -5.72 -5.61
N PRO A 143 -19.52 -6.70 -6.43
CA PRO A 143 -18.65 -7.78 -6.87
C PRO A 143 -17.51 -7.31 -7.78
N ASP A 144 -17.66 -6.19 -8.51
CA ASP A 144 -16.61 -5.65 -9.36
C ASP A 144 -15.50 -5.00 -8.52
N ALA A 145 -15.85 -4.33 -7.42
CA ALA A 145 -14.88 -3.82 -6.45
C ALA A 145 -14.08 -4.96 -5.80
N PHE A 146 -14.77 -6.04 -5.40
CA PHE A 146 -14.09 -7.24 -4.89
C PHE A 146 -13.16 -7.87 -5.94
N ALA A 147 -13.61 -8.01 -7.19
CA ALA A 147 -12.78 -8.56 -8.26
C ALA A 147 -11.52 -7.72 -8.54
N HIS A 148 -11.62 -6.39 -8.41
CA HIS A 148 -10.45 -5.51 -8.50
C HIS A 148 -9.51 -5.68 -7.31
N MET A 149 -10.03 -5.66 -6.07
CA MET A 149 -9.22 -5.95 -4.87
C MET A 149 -8.55 -7.32 -4.96
N ASP A 150 -9.23 -8.32 -5.51
CA ASP A 150 -8.69 -9.67 -5.69
C ASP A 150 -7.42 -9.67 -6.56
N MET A 151 -7.44 -8.88 -7.64
CA MET A 151 -6.31 -8.66 -8.53
C MET A 151 -5.16 -7.95 -7.79
N VAL A 152 -5.46 -6.91 -7.00
CA VAL A 152 -4.46 -6.19 -6.20
C VAL A 152 -3.76 -7.14 -5.21
N VAL A 153 -4.53 -7.94 -4.45
CA VAL A 153 -3.98 -8.90 -3.48
C VAL A 153 -3.12 -9.96 -4.18
N ALA A 154 -3.59 -10.49 -5.32
CA ALA A 154 -2.83 -11.47 -6.09
C ALA A 154 -1.50 -10.89 -6.62
N LYS A 155 -1.51 -9.64 -7.07
CA LYS A 155 -0.29 -8.94 -7.51
C LYS A 155 0.66 -8.64 -6.36
N ALA A 156 0.17 -8.13 -5.23
CA ALA A 156 1.00 -7.89 -4.05
C ALA A 156 1.71 -9.19 -3.62
N ARG A 157 0.97 -10.30 -3.62
CA ARG A 157 1.51 -11.64 -3.35
C ARG A 157 2.60 -12.07 -4.33
N ALA A 158 2.41 -11.84 -5.64
CA ALA A 158 3.39 -12.15 -6.68
C ALA A 158 4.64 -11.26 -6.59
N HIS A 159 4.46 -10.00 -6.23
CA HIS A 159 5.53 -9.06 -5.92
C HIS A 159 6.15 -9.30 -4.54
N GLY A 160 5.72 -10.31 -3.78
CA GLY A 160 6.24 -10.60 -2.44
C GLY A 160 6.13 -9.41 -1.48
N LEU A 161 5.07 -8.63 -1.60
CA LEU A 161 4.70 -7.55 -0.70
C LEU A 161 3.61 -8.02 0.27
N LYS A 162 3.52 -7.35 1.42
CA LYS A 162 2.37 -7.45 2.32
C LYS A 162 1.52 -6.19 2.21
N LEU A 163 0.25 -6.33 2.57
CA LEU A 163 -0.74 -5.26 2.55
C LEU A 163 -1.25 -4.96 3.95
N ILE A 164 -1.50 -3.69 4.22
CA ILE A 164 -2.36 -3.24 5.30
C ILE A 164 -3.57 -2.57 4.63
N GLY A 165 -4.75 -3.16 4.84
CA GLY A 165 -6.02 -2.57 4.42
C GLY A 165 -6.65 -1.75 5.53
N GLU A 166 -7.81 -1.15 5.24
CA GLU A 166 -8.51 -0.24 6.14
C GLU A 166 -10.01 -0.43 6.05
N PHE A 167 -10.76 -0.11 7.11
CA PHE A 167 -12.22 -0.29 7.15
C PHE A 167 -13.02 1.01 7.08
N SER A 168 -12.38 2.17 7.27
CA SER A 168 -12.99 3.49 7.12
C SER A 168 -11.89 4.52 6.95
N GLY A 169 -11.94 5.35 5.93
CA GLY A 169 -10.95 6.41 5.70
C GLY A 169 -11.58 7.63 5.05
N ASP A 170 -10.71 8.55 4.62
CA ASP A 170 -11.12 9.82 4.04
C ASP A 170 -11.87 9.59 2.71
N ALA A 171 -13.09 10.13 2.59
CA ALA A 171 -13.97 9.94 1.45
C ALA A 171 -14.48 11.28 0.91
N ASP A 172 -14.84 11.34 -0.38
CA ASP A 172 -15.68 12.43 -0.90
C ASP A 172 -17.15 12.20 -0.49
N GLY A 173 -17.46 12.25 0.82
CA GLY A 173 -18.79 11.91 1.30
C GLY A 173 -19.18 12.28 2.73
N ALA A 174 -20.26 13.06 2.84
CA ALA A 174 -21.41 12.88 3.75
C ALA A 174 -22.56 13.78 3.23
N PRO A 175 -23.41 13.34 2.28
CA PRO A 175 -24.26 14.24 1.50
C PRO A 175 -25.58 14.68 2.19
N SER A 176 -25.82 14.32 3.46
CA SER A 176 -27.04 14.82 4.13
C SER A 176 -26.83 16.27 4.56
N PRO A 177 -27.66 17.24 4.10
CA PRO A 177 -27.56 18.63 4.52
C PRO A 177 -27.79 18.85 6.02
N ASP A 178 -28.30 17.83 6.72
CA ASP A 178 -28.58 17.84 8.15
C ASP A 178 -27.57 16.99 8.97
N GLN A 179 -26.53 16.42 8.35
CA GLN A 179 -25.46 15.71 9.07
C GLN A 179 -24.42 16.69 9.60
N ASN A 180 -24.20 16.66 10.92
CA ASN A 180 -23.09 17.31 11.60
C ASN A 180 -21.98 16.28 11.79
N SER A 181 -21.26 15.94 10.72
CA SER A 181 -19.90 15.37 10.82
C SER A 181 -18.91 16.49 10.49
N PRO A 182 -17.87 16.71 11.30
CA PRO A 182 -16.77 17.61 10.95
C PRO A 182 -15.84 17.00 9.89
N THR A 183 -15.94 15.69 9.63
CA THR A 183 -15.17 14.95 8.63
C THR A 183 -16.05 14.53 7.44
N ALA A 184 -15.41 14.05 6.39
CA ALA A 184 -16.07 13.40 5.26
C ALA A 184 -15.50 11.98 5.19
N ASP A 185 -15.88 11.15 6.16
CA ASP A 185 -15.29 9.81 6.29
C ASP A 185 -16.23 8.76 5.70
N SER A 186 -15.64 7.64 5.29
CA SER A 186 -16.37 6.51 4.70
C SER A 186 -17.52 6.03 5.60
N HIS A 187 -17.33 6.05 6.93
CA HIS A 187 -18.35 5.63 7.88
C HIS A 187 -19.55 6.59 7.98
N ASP A 188 -19.44 7.84 7.54
CA ASP A 188 -20.54 8.82 7.59
C ASP A 188 -21.73 8.38 6.74
N TRP A 189 -21.49 7.54 5.73
CA TRP A 189 -22.54 6.93 4.92
C TRP A 189 -23.48 6.04 5.72
N TYR A 190 -23.02 5.35 6.76
CA TYR A 190 -23.91 4.56 7.63
C TYR A 190 -24.92 5.46 8.34
N CYS A 191 -24.46 6.63 8.80
CA CYS A 191 -25.33 7.64 9.36
C CYS A 191 -26.29 8.22 8.32
N THR A 192 -25.82 8.47 7.08
CA THR A 192 -26.67 8.96 5.99
C THR A 192 -27.80 7.96 5.71
N TRP A 193 -27.48 6.68 5.54
CA TRP A 193 -28.45 5.62 5.27
C TRP A 193 -29.44 5.42 6.42
N ARG A 194 -29.01 5.67 7.66
CA ARG A 194 -29.85 5.58 8.86
C ARG A 194 -30.53 6.89 9.26
N ASN A 195 -30.37 7.97 8.50
CA ASN A 195 -30.88 9.30 8.81
C ASN A 195 -30.44 9.79 10.20
N ARG A 196 -29.15 9.63 10.51
CA ARG A 196 -28.52 10.04 11.78
C ARG A 196 -27.74 11.35 11.60
N PRO A 197 -28.23 12.47 12.17
CA PRO A 197 -27.58 13.78 12.02
C PRO A 197 -26.37 13.99 12.94
N ASP A 198 -26.21 13.18 13.98
CA ASP A 198 -25.19 13.28 15.03
C ASP A 198 -24.01 12.32 14.82
N CYS A 199 -23.53 12.17 13.58
CA CYS A 199 -22.69 11.03 13.19
C CYS A 199 -21.39 10.90 14.00
N GLY A 200 -20.63 12.00 14.17
CA GLY A 200 -19.35 11.99 14.86
C GLY A 200 -19.39 11.46 16.30
N HIS A 201 -20.56 11.44 16.95
CA HIS A 201 -20.73 10.74 18.24
C HIS A 201 -21.52 9.42 18.10
N ALA A 202 -22.52 9.39 17.22
CA ALA A 202 -23.39 8.25 17.03
C ALA A 202 -22.64 7.02 16.48
N PHE A 203 -21.67 7.21 15.60
CA PHE A 203 -20.88 6.11 15.04
C PHE A 203 -20.18 5.29 16.13
N PHE A 204 -19.68 5.96 17.17
CA PHE A 204 -18.96 5.31 18.28
C PHE A 204 -19.87 4.73 19.37
N THR A 205 -21.15 5.07 19.40
CA THR A 205 -22.05 4.75 20.53
C THR A 205 -23.33 4.01 20.16
N ASP A 206 -23.80 4.16 18.92
CA ASP A 206 -25.03 3.53 18.49
C ASP A 206 -24.76 2.08 18.02
N PRO A 207 -25.41 1.08 18.65
CA PRO A 207 -25.17 -0.33 18.32
C PRO A 207 -25.54 -0.69 16.88
N ASP A 208 -26.47 0.04 16.26
CA ASP A 208 -26.86 -0.18 14.88
C ASP A 208 -25.79 0.31 13.90
N LEU A 209 -25.14 1.45 14.18
CA LEU A 209 -24.05 2.00 13.35
C LEU A 209 -22.75 1.18 13.51
N ILE A 210 -22.40 0.83 14.75
CA ILE A 210 -21.29 -0.10 15.02
C ILE A 210 -21.55 -1.43 14.30
N GLY A 211 -22.78 -1.95 14.38
CA GLY A 211 -23.18 -3.16 13.68
C GLY A 211 -23.13 -3.06 12.15
N ASP A 212 -23.22 -1.86 11.55
CA ASP A 212 -23.05 -1.66 10.11
C ASP A 212 -21.58 -1.81 9.72
N TYR A 213 -20.70 -1.12 10.45
CA TYR A 213 -19.26 -1.19 10.28
C TYR A 213 -18.71 -2.61 10.53
N GLU A 214 -19.22 -3.32 11.55
CA GLU A 214 -18.89 -4.73 11.79
C GLU A 214 -19.33 -5.67 10.64
N ARG A 215 -20.46 -5.37 9.98
CA ARG A 215 -20.91 -6.14 8.80
C ARG A 215 -20.03 -5.86 7.60
N HIS A 216 -19.61 -4.61 7.41
CA HIS A 216 -18.63 -4.23 6.41
C HIS A 216 -17.33 -5.01 6.61
N MET A 217 -16.71 -4.92 7.80
CA MET A 217 -15.52 -5.70 8.15
C MET A 217 -15.66 -7.19 7.82
N ARG A 218 -16.79 -7.78 8.23
CA ARG A 218 -17.06 -9.20 7.98
C ARG A 218 -17.08 -9.52 6.49
N ALA A 219 -17.78 -8.72 5.69
CA ALA A 219 -17.86 -8.94 4.25
C ALA A 219 -16.49 -8.87 3.58
N VAL A 220 -15.65 -7.90 3.97
CA VAL A 220 -14.27 -7.79 3.46
C VAL A 220 -13.45 -9.02 3.87
N LEU A 221 -13.42 -9.34 5.16
CA LEU A 221 -12.55 -10.40 5.70
C LEU A 221 -12.98 -11.82 5.27
N GLU A 222 -14.28 -12.07 5.09
CA GLU A 222 -14.80 -13.37 4.66
C GLU A 222 -14.81 -13.57 3.14
N HIS A 223 -14.58 -12.52 2.35
CA HIS A 223 -14.47 -12.61 0.89
C HIS A 223 -13.34 -13.56 0.48
N VAL A 224 -13.64 -14.45 -0.47
CA VAL A 224 -12.69 -15.44 -0.99
C VAL A 224 -12.16 -14.94 -2.33
N ASN A 225 -10.87 -14.63 -2.35
CA ASN A 225 -10.19 -14.25 -3.56
C ASN A 225 -10.05 -15.47 -4.49
N PRO A 226 -10.67 -15.45 -5.69
CA PRO A 226 -10.62 -16.57 -6.62
C PRO A 226 -9.25 -16.76 -7.29
N LEU A 227 -8.38 -15.74 -7.27
CA LEU A 227 -7.03 -15.78 -7.84
C LEU A 227 -6.02 -16.42 -6.87
N THR A 228 -6.18 -16.23 -5.56
CA THR A 228 -5.32 -16.86 -4.53
C THR A 228 -5.95 -18.11 -3.91
N GLY A 229 -7.27 -18.25 -3.99
CA GLY A 229 -8.05 -19.32 -3.36
C GLY A 229 -8.22 -19.17 -1.85
N LEU A 230 -7.87 -18.00 -1.29
CA LEU A 230 -7.89 -17.73 0.15
C LEU A 230 -8.96 -16.70 0.49
N ALA A 231 -9.63 -16.88 1.62
CA ALA A 231 -10.39 -15.79 2.22
C ALA A 231 -9.42 -14.70 2.68
N TYR A 232 -9.78 -13.42 2.62
CA TYR A 232 -8.89 -12.34 3.04
C TYR A 232 -8.40 -12.49 4.47
N LYS A 233 -9.25 -12.93 5.41
CA LYS A 233 -8.85 -13.28 6.79
C LYS A 233 -7.80 -14.39 6.92
N ASP A 234 -7.70 -15.23 5.88
CA ASP A 234 -6.83 -16.41 5.81
C ASP A 234 -5.66 -16.22 4.82
N ASP A 235 -5.55 -15.05 4.18
CA ASP A 235 -4.49 -14.72 3.24
C ASP A 235 -3.31 -14.04 3.97
N PRO A 236 -2.12 -14.68 4.02
CA PRO A 236 -0.94 -14.09 4.66
C PRO A 236 -0.40 -12.88 3.90
N THR A 237 -0.93 -12.55 2.73
CA THR A 237 -0.59 -11.32 2.00
C THR A 237 -0.99 -10.08 2.79
N PHE A 238 -2.00 -10.14 3.66
CA PHE A 238 -2.29 -9.07 4.61
C PHE A 238 -1.41 -9.19 5.87
N ALA A 239 -0.70 -8.11 6.21
CA ALA A 239 0.00 -7.96 7.49
C ALA A 239 -0.98 -7.57 8.61
N GLY A 240 -2.01 -6.79 8.29
CA GLY A 240 -3.02 -6.34 9.24
C GLY A 240 -4.07 -5.44 8.60
N TRP A 241 -4.95 -4.90 9.43
CA TRP A 241 -6.03 -3.98 9.04
C TRP A 241 -6.11 -2.83 10.03
N VAL A 242 -6.31 -1.62 9.51
CA VAL A 242 -6.51 -0.40 10.30
C VAL A 242 -7.99 -0.25 10.63
N ASP A 243 -8.30 0.18 11.86
CA ASP A 243 -9.65 0.56 12.28
C ASP A 243 -10.23 1.66 11.38
N GLY A 244 -9.48 2.73 11.18
CA GLY A 244 -9.75 3.69 10.15
C GLY A 244 -8.83 4.89 10.23
N ASN A 245 -8.78 5.71 9.18
CA ASN A 245 -7.93 6.90 9.14
C ASN A 245 -8.36 7.91 10.20
N ASN A 246 -7.64 7.96 11.33
CA ASN A 246 -7.80 9.01 12.34
C ASN A 246 -9.25 9.31 12.79
N LEU A 247 -10.11 8.30 12.96
CA LEU A 247 -11.56 8.49 13.05
C LEU A 247 -12.03 9.47 14.16
N ASP A 248 -11.32 9.59 15.29
CA ASP A 248 -11.70 10.51 16.39
C ASP A 248 -10.96 11.88 16.33
N LEU A 249 -10.17 12.17 15.29
CA LEU A 249 -9.34 13.37 15.24
C LEU A 249 -10.16 14.66 15.31
N LEU A 250 -11.28 14.69 14.58
CA LEU A 250 -12.14 15.88 14.48
C LEU A 250 -13.49 15.69 15.18
N ASP A 251 -13.90 14.45 15.44
CA ASP A 251 -15.15 14.12 16.14
C ASP A 251 -15.09 14.41 17.64
N GLY A 252 -13.92 14.20 18.27
CA GLY A 252 -13.66 14.58 19.65
C GLY A 252 -14.54 13.86 20.67
N VAL A 253 -14.83 12.58 20.45
CA VAL A 253 -15.57 11.76 21.41
C VAL A 253 -14.76 11.58 22.71
N PRO A 254 -15.42 11.43 23.87
CA PRO A 254 -14.70 11.21 25.12
C PRO A 254 -13.89 9.90 25.07
N MET A 255 -12.63 9.92 25.51
CA MET A 255 -11.74 8.74 25.50
C MET A 255 -12.38 7.41 25.98
N PRO A 256 -13.19 7.36 27.06
CA PRO A 256 -13.83 6.11 27.47
C PRO A 256 -14.80 5.53 26.42
N VAL A 257 -15.48 6.39 25.66
CA VAL A 257 -16.35 5.97 24.54
C VAL A 257 -15.51 5.34 23.45
N MET A 258 -14.39 5.98 23.09
CA MET A 258 -13.50 5.45 22.06
C MET A 258 -12.83 4.13 22.49
N GLU A 259 -12.42 4.01 23.76
CA GLU A 259 -11.87 2.77 24.32
C GLU A 259 -12.89 1.61 24.30
N ASP A 260 -14.17 1.90 24.57
CA ASP A 260 -15.25 0.90 24.51
C ASP A 260 -15.59 0.50 23.05
N TRP A 261 -15.60 1.46 22.13
CA TRP A 261 -15.76 1.21 20.70
C TRP A 261 -14.61 0.35 20.16
N LEU A 262 -13.35 0.73 20.43
CA LEU A 262 -12.16 -0.02 20.04
C LEU A 262 -12.18 -1.45 20.56
N ARG A 263 -12.59 -1.66 21.81
CA ARG A 263 -12.74 -3.01 22.37
C ARG A 263 -13.76 -3.82 21.58
N THR A 264 -14.91 -3.21 21.27
CA THR A 264 -15.99 -3.88 20.54
C THR A 264 -15.53 -4.30 19.14
N VAL A 265 -14.99 -3.36 18.36
CA VAL A 265 -14.62 -3.64 16.96
C VAL A 265 -13.39 -4.54 16.84
N SER A 266 -12.42 -4.42 17.76
CA SER A 266 -11.25 -5.32 17.77
C SER A 266 -11.60 -6.74 18.24
N ASP A 267 -12.51 -6.90 19.20
CA ASP A 267 -13.01 -8.23 19.60
C ASP A 267 -13.77 -8.90 18.44
N HIS A 268 -14.60 -8.15 17.71
CA HIS A 268 -15.28 -8.64 16.51
C HIS A 268 -14.30 -9.02 15.39
N PHE A 269 -13.30 -8.16 15.11
CA PHE A 269 -12.24 -8.44 14.14
C PHE A 269 -11.54 -9.77 14.45
N HIS A 270 -11.06 -9.96 15.68
CA HIS A 270 -10.34 -11.19 16.05
C HIS A 270 -11.22 -12.44 16.11
N ALA A 271 -12.53 -12.28 16.31
CA ALA A 271 -13.47 -13.40 16.16
C ALA A 271 -13.55 -13.92 14.71
N ILE A 272 -13.23 -13.07 13.72
CA ILE A 272 -13.26 -13.39 12.29
C ILE A 272 -11.86 -13.75 11.77
N ALA A 273 -10.86 -12.92 12.06
CA ALA A 273 -9.50 -12.99 11.53
C ALA A 273 -8.43 -13.15 12.65
N PRO A 274 -8.44 -14.25 13.43
CA PRO A 274 -7.59 -14.40 14.61
C PRO A 274 -6.08 -14.52 14.33
N ARG A 275 -5.67 -14.53 13.06
CA ARG A 275 -4.27 -14.65 12.63
C ARG A 275 -3.69 -13.35 12.08
N GLN A 276 -4.52 -12.33 11.85
CA GLN A 276 -4.11 -11.03 11.32
C GLN A 276 -4.05 -10.00 12.44
N LEU A 277 -3.28 -8.93 12.20
CA LEU A 277 -3.06 -7.88 13.19
C LEU A 277 -4.14 -6.80 13.06
N PHE A 278 -4.70 -6.39 14.20
CA PHE A 278 -5.55 -5.21 14.27
C PHE A 278 -4.70 -3.98 14.62
N VAL A 279 -4.77 -2.95 13.78
CA VAL A 279 -4.00 -1.71 13.89
C VAL A 279 -4.95 -0.59 14.30
N ASN A 280 -4.64 0.07 15.42
CA ASN A 280 -5.36 1.25 15.86
C ASN A 280 -4.56 2.51 15.53
N ILE A 281 -5.18 3.44 14.81
CA ILE A 281 -4.67 4.80 14.59
C ILE A 281 -5.69 5.88 14.98
N SER A 282 -6.92 5.49 15.29
CA SER A 282 -8.05 6.41 15.50
C SER A 282 -8.05 7.17 16.84
N LEU A 283 -7.03 7.03 17.69
CA LEU A 283 -7.00 7.69 19.02
C LEU A 283 -6.44 9.12 18.93
N GLY A 284 -7.32 10.10 18.71
CA GLY A 284 -6.99 11.53 18.77
C GLY A 284 -6.21 12.08 17.57
N GLY A 285 -6.26 11.36 16.44
CA GLY A 285 -5.61 11.67 15.16
C GLY A 285 -4.08 11.58 15.17
N GLY A 286 -3.45 11.77 14.01
CA GLY A 286 -2.00 11.80 13.85
C GLY A 286 -1.26 12.46 15.02
N ASP A 287 -0.18 11.85 15.46
CA ASP A 287 0.52 12.17 16.71
C ASP A 287 -0.32 12.14 18.02
N GLY A 288 -1.46 11.44 18.03
CA GLY A 288 -2.28 11.21 19.22
C GLY A 288 -1.55 10.54 20.39
N PHE A 289 -2.08 10.75 21.59
CA PHE A 289 -1.54 10.16 22.83
C PHE A 289 -2.16 8.78 23.07
N VAL A 290 -1.33 7.79 23.41
CA VAL A 290 -1.84 6.52 23.93
C VAL A 290 -2.17 6.66 25.41
N THR A 291 -3.40 6.32 25.79
CA THR A 291 -3.80 6.27 27.21
C THR A 291 -3.48 4.90 27.79
N ASP A 292 -3.26 4.86 29.10
CA ASP A 292 -3.15 3.59 29.85
C ASP A 292 -4.39 2.70 29.64
N GLY A 293 -5.57 3.29 29.43
CA GLY A 293 -6.83 2.60 29.17
C GLY A 293 -6.80 1.90 27.81
N ALA A 294 -6.49 2.64 26.76
CA ALA A 294 -6.30 2.13 25.41
C ALA A 294 -5.27 0.99 25.41
N LEU A 295 -4.06 1.19 25.94
CA LEU A 295 -2.98 0.19 25.95
C LEU A 295 -3.36 -1.16 26.59
N ARG A 296 -4.39 -1.19 27.45
CA ARG A 296 -4.93 -2.41 28.08
C ARG A 296 -5.98 -3.15 27.23
N ILE A 297 -6.40 -2.63 26.09
CA ILE A 297 -7.34 -3.29 25.18
C ILE A 297 -6.63 -4.52 24.57
N PRO A 298 -7.10 -5.76 24.84
CA PRO A 298 -6.42 -6.96 24.38
C PRO A 298 -6.35 -7.09 22.85
N GLY A 299 -7.45 -6.73 22.16
CA GLY A 299 -7.61 -6.89 20.72
C GLY A 299 -6.86 -5.87 19.85
N ILE A 300 -6.15 -4.90 20.42
CA ILE A 300 -5.28 -4.03 19.62
C ILE A 300 -3.89 -4.65 19.57
N ASP A 301 -3.36 -4.97 18.39
CA ASP A 301 -2.02 -5.51 18.24
C ASP A 301 -0.97 -4.43 18.06
N ILE A 302 -1.26 -3.48 17.17
CA ILE A 302 -0.37 -2.37 16.82
C ILE A 302 -1.08 -1.06 17.17
N TYR A 303 -0.39 -0.20 17.91
CA TYR A 303 -0.72 1.22 17.99
C TYR A 303 0.08 1.95 16.92
N ALA A 304 -0.61 2.63 16.02
CA ALA A 304 0.00 3.38 14.96
C ALA A 304 -0.03 4.88 15.23
N ALA A 305 0.87 5.60 14.58
CA ALA A 305 0.85 7.05 14.52
C ALA A 305 1.08 7.51 13.08
N GLU A 306 0.50 8.66 12.75
CA GLU A 306 0.91 9.47 11.61
C GLU A 306 1.84 10.58 12.08
N TYR A 307 2.88 10.88 11.29
CA TYR A 307 3.85 11.90 11.62
C TYR A 307 4.11 12.86 10.47
N TYR A 308 3.55 14.06 10.59
CA TYR A 308 3.68 15.13 9.61
C TYR A 308 4.19 16.41 10.31
N PRO A 309 5.51 16.61 10.43
CA PRO A 309 6.09 17.84 10.94
C PRO A 309 5.51 19.13 10.31
N HIS A 310 5.05 19.06 9.07
CA HIS A 310 4.36 20.14 8.37
C HIS A 310 3.16 20.68 9.16
N TRP A 311 2.36 19.80 9.76
CA TRP A 311 1.13 20.18 10.49
C TRP A 311 1.36 20.58 11.94
N LEU A 312 2.49 20.20 12.54
CA LEU A 312 2.75 20.46 13.96
C LEU A 312 2.60 21.94 14.35
N PRO A 313 3.09 22.94 13.58
CA PRO A 313 2.87 24.34 13.91
C PRO A 313 1.39 24.76 13.94
N ILE A 314 0.58 24.17 13.06
CA ILE A 314 -0.85 24.49 12.93
C ILE A 314 -1.65 23.80 14.03
N VAL A 315 -1.44 22.49 14.22
CA VAL A 315 -2.21 21.66 15.14
C VAL A 315 -1.83 21.94 16.60
N SER A 316 -0.55 22.13 16.90
CA SER A 316 -0.05 22.26 18.28
C SER A 316 0.40 23.66 18.68
N GLY A 317 0.45 24.62 17.74
CA GLY A 317 1.01 25.96 17.97
C GLY A 317 2.52 25.96 18.27
N GLY A 318 3.19 24.82 18.05
CA GLY A 318 4.62 24.63 18.26
C GLY A 318 5.49 25.04 17.05
N ASN A 319 6.77 24.69 17.12
CA ASN A 319 7.66 24.76 15.95
C ASN A 319 7.58 23.46 15.16
N ARG A 320 7.91 23.50 13.87
CA ARG A 320 8.20 22.29 13.09
C ARG A 320 9.32 21.52 13.80
N ILE A 321 9.10 20.24 14.03
CA ILE A 321 10.08 19.31 14.58
C ILE A 321 10.44 18.36 13.45
N ASP A 322 11.49 18.67 12.69
CA ASP A 322 12.06 17.77 11.69
C ASP A 322 13.28 17.02 12.29
N GLY A 323 13.63 15.86 11.74
CA GLY A 323 14.68 14.98 12.28
C GLY A 323 14.15 13.89 13.20
N ASN A 324 14.93 13.51 14.23
CA ASN A 324 14.73 12.32 15.08
C ASN A 324 13.42 12.24 15.92
N ALA A 325 12.39 13.08 15.69
CA ALA A 325 11.03 12.90 16.22
C ALA A 325 10.91 12.28 17.66
N PRO A 326 11.48 12.91 18.71
CA PRO A 326 11.65 12.27 20.03
C PRO A 326 10.33 11.81 20.68
N SER A 327 9.21 12.49 20.40
CA SER A 327 7.88 12.09 20.88
C SER A 327 7.42 10.74 20.35
N LEU A 328 7.79 10.36 19.12
CA LEU A 328 7.48 9.04 18.58
C LEU A 328 8.23 7.94 19.32
N HIS A 329 9.49 8.17 19.65
CA HIS A 329 10.31 7.23 20.41
C HIS A 329 9.78 7.03 21.84
N ASP A 330 9.34 8.11 22.50
CA ASP A 330 8.71 8.03 23.81
C ASP A 330 7.40 7.21 23.76
N LYS A 331 6.57 7.42 22.74
CA LYS A 331 5.35 6.63 22.51
C LYS A 331 5.66 5.17 22.21
N ALA A 332 6.63 4.90 21.33
CA ALA A 332 7.05 3.54 20.99
C ALA A 332 7.50 2.77 22.24
N SER A 333 8.30 3.42 23.10
CA SER A 333 8.71 2.88 24.39
C SER A 333 7.52 2.60 25.32
N GLN A 334 6.56 3.52 25.42
CA GLN A 334 5.35 3.34 26.24
C GLN A 334 4.49 2.16 25.75
N VAL A 335 4.27 2.06 24.44
CA VAL A 335 3.51 0.99 23.79
C VAL A 335 4.21 -0.36 23.98
N ALA A 336 5.53 -0.38 23.78
CA ALA A 336 6.34 -1.58 23.99
C ALA A 336 6.33 -2.05 25.45
N ALA A 337 6.36 -1.12 26.40
CA ALA A 337 6.25 -1.42 27.83
C ALA A 337 4.89 -2.04 28.21
N ALA A 338 3.83 -1.73 27.45
CA ALA A 338 2.52 -2.39 27.57
C ALA A 338 2.45 -3.75 26.85
N GLY A 339 3.54 -4.22 26.23
CA GLY A 339 3.60 -5.48 25.50
C GLY A 339 2.81 -5.44 24.20
N LYS A 340 2.77 -4.27 23.54
CA LYS A 340 2.10 -4.00 22.26
C LYS A 340 3.15 -3.51 21.25
N SER A 341 2.85 -3.61 19.95
CA SER A 341 3.74 -3.10 18.91
C SER A 341 3.38 -1.66 18.54
N PHE A 342 4.37 -0.88 18.13
CA PHE A 342 4.18 0.50 17.65
C PHE A 342 4.65 0.63 16.20
N ALA A 343 3.93 1.39 15.38
CA ALA A 343 4.34 1.68 14.00
C ALA A 343 4.03 3.13 13.61
N VAL A 344 4.86 3.70 12.73
CA VAL A 344 4.62 5.01 12.12
C VAL A 344 3.98 4.79 10.75
N ILE A 345 2.69 4.42 10.75
CA ILE A 345 2.03 3.91 9.54
C ILE A 345 1.73 5.00 8.49
N GLU A 346 1.96 6.26 8.84
CA GLU A 346 2.14 7.34 7.88
C GLU A 346 3.21 8.32 8.33
N PHE A 347 3.99 8.83 7.39
CA PHE A 347 4.77 10.04 7.61
C PHE A 347 5.03 10.76 6.28
N GLY A 348 5.06 12.09 6.30
CA GLY A 348 5.42 12.87 5.13
C GLY A 348 6.94 12.84 4.90
N TRP A 349 7.41 12.62 3.68
CA TRP A 349 8.86 12.47 3.37
C TRP A 349 9.52 13.74 2.82
N ASP A 350 8.71 14.75 2.58
CA ASP A 350 8.98 15.78 1.60
C ASP A 350 9.71 16.98 2.25
N ARG A 351 9.82 18.12 1.56
CA ARG A 351 10.52 19.28 2.12
C ARG A 351 9.66 20.13 3.06
N THR A 352 8.34 19.97 3.00
CA THR A 352 7.41 20.64 3.91
C THR A 352 7.45 19.97 5.28
N ASP A 353 7.64 18.66 5.33
CA ASP A 353 7.90 17.92 6.58
C ASP A 353 9.37 17.99 7.01
N PHE A 354 10.30 17.68 6.13
CA PHE A 354 11.73 17.63 6.44
C PHE A 354 12.49 18.65 5.58
N LEU A 355 12.85 19.79 6.17
CA LEU A 355 13.42 20.94 5.43
C LEU A 355 14.66 20.58 4.61
N THR A 356 15.43 19.58 5.05
CA THR A 356 16.61 19.10 4.33
C THR A 356 16.60 17.58 4.20
N PRO A 357 17.26 17.01 3.18
CA PRO A 357 17.48 15.57 3.10
C PRO A 357 18.22 15.00 4.32
N ASP A 358 19.04 15.80 5.00
CA ASP A 358 19.72 15.39 6.23
C ASP A 358 18.75 15.24 7.41
N ALA A 359 17.72 16.08 7.50
CA ALA A 359 16.65 15.94 8.50
C ALA A 359 15.80 14.69 8.25
N LEU A 360 15.44 14.40 7.00
CA LEU A 360 14.77 13.14 6.65
C LEU A 360 15.64 11.92 7.00
N ARG A 361 16.95 12.01 6.73
CA ARG A 361 17.89 10.93 7.08
C ARG A 361 18.00 10.74 8.59
N ASP A 362 18.04 11.82 9.36
CA ASP A 362 18.07 11.77 10.83
C ASP A 362 16.81 11.10 11.39
N PHE A 363 15.63 11.47 10.86
CA PHE A 363 14.36 10.79 11.17
C PHE A 363 14.42 9.28 10.88
N ALA A 364 14.74 8.90 9.64
CA ALA A 364 14.83 7.51 9.21
C ALA A 364 15.83 6.69 10.05
N THR A 365 17.00 7.28 10.34
CA THR A 365 18.03 6.68 11.20
C THR A 365 17.54 6.51 12.64
N GLY A 366 16.74 7.46 13.14
CA GLY A 366 16.07 7.36 14.43
C GLY A 366 15.15 6.14 14.48
N LEU A 367 14.27 5.99 13.49
CA LEU A 367 13.40 4.83 13.36
C LEU A 367 14.20 3.53 13.32
N GLU A 368 15.24 3.45 12.48
CA GLU A 368 16.12 2.27 12.36
C GLU A 368 16.74 1.85 13.70
N ASN A 369 17.15 2.81 14.53
CA ASN A 369 17.86 2.55 15.78
C ASN A 369 16.94 2.30 16.98
N ASP A 370 15.64 2.58 16.90
CA ASP A 370 14.70 2.31 17.98
C ASP A 370 14.04 0.92 17.82
N PRO A 371 14.41 -0.07 18.65
CA PRO A 371 13.84 -1.41 18.57
C PRO A 371 12.36 -1.48 18.95
N ASN A 372 11.78 -0.42 19.53
CA ASN A 372 10.36 -0.36 19.89
C ASN A 372 9.47 0.02 18.69
N ILE A 373 10.06 0.48 17.59
CA ILE A 373 9.34 0.83 16.37
C ILE A 373 9.33 -0.39 15.44
N ALA A 374 8.18 -1.02 15.28
CA ALA A 374 8.00 -2.24 14.51
C ALA A 374 7.85 -1.99 13.00
N GLY A 375 7.54 -0.77 12.58
CA GLY A 375 7.62 -0.40 11.18
C GLY A 375 7.07 0.97 10.86
N ASP A 376 7.12 1.31 9.58
CA ASP A 376 6.75 2.62 9.04
C ASP A 376 6.23 2.55 7.60
N ASN A 377 5.49 3.57 7.18
CA ASN A 377 5.09 3.77 5.80
C ASN A 377 5.12 5.26 5.45
N PHE A 378 5.90 5.68 4.44
CA PHE A 378 5.86 7.07 3.99
C PHE A 378 4.58 7.33 3.20
N TRP A 379 4.08 8.56 3.23
CA TRP A 379 2.95 9.01 2.43
C TRP A 379 3.42 9.94 1.31
N ALA A 380 3.14 9.69 0.03
CA ALA A 380 2.56 8.49 -0.59
C ALA A 380 3.22 8.21 -1.95
N LEU A 381 3.18 6.98 -2.45
CA LEU A 381 3.83 6.58 -3.70
C LEU A 381 2.84 6.59 -4.88
N GLN A 382 3.20 7.26 -5.97
CA GLN A 382 2.45 7.27 -7.22
C GLN A 382 3.12 6.38 -8.29
N ALA A 383 2.31 5.90 -9.25
CA ALA A 383 2.75 5.06 -10.35
C ALA A 383 2.88 5.82 -11.67
N HIS A 384 3.40 5.16 -12.68
CA HIS A 384 3.17 5.55 -14.07
C HIS A 384 1.69 5.41 -14.44
N ALA A 385 1.20 6.30 -15.30
CA ALA A 385 -0.14 6.21 -15.85
C ALA A 385 -0.19 5.18 -16.99
N THR A 386 -1.32 4.50 -17.14
CA THR A 386 -1.59 3.68 -18.32
C THR A 386 -1.45 4.51 -19.59
N GLY A 387 -0.82 3.93 -20.61
CA GLY A 387 -0.60 4.63 -21.88
C GLY A 387 0.76 5.30 -21.96
N HIS A 388 1.05 6.26 -21.09
CA HIS A 388 2.34 6.96 -21.00
C HIS A 388 2.43 7.92 -19.80
N GLY A 389 3.66 8.18 -19.36
CA GLY A 389 3.98 9.19 -18.36
C GLY A 389 3.56 8.81 -16.94
N TRP A 390 3.48 9.81 -16.07
CA TRP A 390 3.13 9.65 -14.66
C TRP A 390 1.63 9.76 -14.41
N GLN A 391 1.14 9.10 -13.35
CA GLN A 391 -0.16 9.42 -12.80
C GLN A 391 -0.24 10.91 -12.43
N PRO A 392 -1.42 11.54 -12.57
CA PRO A 392 -1.57 12.95 -12.22
C PRO A 392 -1.28 13.16 -10.74
N ILE A 393 -0.82 14.36 -10.41
CA ILE A 393 -0.75 14.81 -9.02
C ILE A 393 -2.18 14.80 -8.45
N PRO A 394 -2.45 14.07 -7.35
CA PRO A 394 -3.81 13.90 -6.84
C PRO A 394 -4.48 15.21 -6.40
N ALA A 395 -3.72 16.07 -5.71
CA ALA A 395 -4.23 17.31 -5.13
C ALA A 395 -3.28 18.49 -5.41
N ASP A 396 -3.25 18.94 -6.67
CA ASP A 396 -2.55 20.18 -7.05
C ASP A 396 -3.40 21.40 -6.65
N THR A 397 -3.41 21.70 -5.35
CA THR A 397 -4.17 22.83 -4.78
C THR A 397 -3.40 24.16 -4.88
N GLY A 398 -2.13 24.11 -5.31
CA GLY A 398 -1.23 25.24 -5.54
C GLY A 398 -0.72 25.93 -4.27
N CYS A 399 0.53 26.41 -4.28
CA CYS A 399 1.11 27.07 -3.11
C CYS A 399 0.70 28.54 -2.99
N SER A 400 0.06 28.95 -1.89
CA SER A 400 -0.39 30.33 -1.70
C SER A 400 -0.31 30.82 -0.23
N PRO A 401 0.68 31.67 0.14
CA PRO A 401 1.79 32.22 -0.66
C PRO A 401 3.03 31.30 -0.73
N THR A 402 3.05 30.21 0.05
CA THR A 402 4.17 29.27 0.21
C THR A 402 3.63 27.89 0.50
N CYS A 403 4.36 26.84 0.14
CA CYS A 403 3.95 25.45 0.37
C CYS A 403 3.99 24.98 1.85
N GLU A 404 3.92 25.92 2.80
CA GLU A 404 4.28 25.72 4.20
C GLU A 404 3.07 25.80 5.15
N TRP A 405 1.89 26.16 4.64
CA TRP A 405 0.71 26.47 5.46
C TRP A 405 -0.60 25.87 4.91
N GLY A 406 -0.53 24.91 3.99
CA GLY A 406 -1.68 24.24 3.39
C GLY A 406 -1.34 22.86 2.84
N GLU A 407 -2.31 22.20 2.20
CA GLU A 407 -2.13 20.92 1.49
C GLU A 407 -1.59 21.13 0.07
N ASP A 408 -0.59 22.00 -0.07
CA ASP A 408 -0.08 22.46 -1.37
C ASP A 408 1.16 21.70 -1.85
N GLY A 409 1.46 20.57 -1.21
CA GLY A 409 2.58 19.69 -1.48
C GLY A 409 2.29 18.49 -2.39
N ASN A 410 1.22 18.50 -3.20
CA ASN A 410 0.79 17.35 -4.03
C ASN A 410 0.34 16.15 -3.18
N TRP A 411 -0.20 16.38 -1.98
CA TRP A 411 -0.48 15.34 -0.97
C TRP A 411 0.71 14.41 -0.74
N TRP A 412 1.92 14.98 -0.76
CA TRP A 412 3.19 14.26 -0.66
C TRP A 412 3.33 13.10 -1.67
N ALA A 413 2.76 13.26 -2.87
CA ALA A 413 2.94 12.32 -3.97
C ALA A 413 4.43 12.19 -4.36
N LEU A 414 4.99 11.02 -4.12
CA LEU A 414 6.34 10.64 -4.50
C LEU A 414 6.32 9.92 -5.86
N TYR A 415 7.12 10.44 -6.78
CA TYR A 415 7.43 9.79 -8.05
C TYR A 415 8.89 9.35 -7.98
N TYR A 416 9.16 8.06 -8.12
CA TYR A 416 10.42 7.46 -7.70
C TYR A 416 11.68 8.09 -8.32
N THR A 417 11.62 8.45 -9.61
CA THR A 417 12.75 9.10 -10.31
C THR A 417 12.68 10.63 -10.31
N GLY A 418 11.67 11.18 -9.65
CA GLY A 418 11.49 12.60 -9.41
C GLY A 418 10.75 13.32 -10.53
N ILE A 419 9.81 14.19 -10.15
CA ILE A 419 9.21 15.20 -11.02
C ILE A 419 9.30 16.56 -10.34
N THR A 420 9.25 17.63 -11.13
CA THR A 420 9.10 18.98 -10.59
C THR A 420 7.63 19.21 -10.24
N THR A 421 7.38 19.67 -9.02
CA THR A 421 6.06 20.05 -8.53
C THR A 421 6.08 21.48 -8.00
N ALA A 422 4.95 21.98 -7.46
CA ALA A 422 4.93 23.29 -6.79
C ALA A 422 5.84 23.33 -5.55
N SER A 423 5.97 22.19 -4.87
CA SER A 423 6.75 22.03 -3.65
C SER A 423 8.12 21.39 -3.86
N HIS A 424 8.47 20.82 -5.01
CA HIS A 424 9.76 20.13 -5.17
C HIS A 424 10.41 20.35 -6.52
N ASP A 425 11.73 20.37 -6.53
CA ASP A 425 12.48 20.07 -7.73
C ASP A 425 12.64 18.54 -7.90
N ALA A 426 12.71 18.09 -9.16
CA ALA A 426 12.83 16.66 -9.47
C ALA A 426 14.07 16.00 -8.83
N ALA A 427 15.18 16.74 -8.68
CA ALA A 427 16.41 16.19 -8.14
C ALA A 427 16.32 15.96 -6.62
N ASP A 428 15.70 16.87 -5.87
CA ASP A 428 15.42 16.70 -4.44
C ASP A 428 14.46 15.54 -4.18
N MET A 429 13.37 15.44 -4.98
CA MET A 429 12.44 14.31 -4.90
C MET A 429 13.16 12.98 -5.15
N ALA A 430 13.96 12.88 -6.22
CA ALA A 430 14.74 11.69 -6.52
C ALA A 430 15.76 11.36 -5.41
N ALA A 431 16.42 12.37 -4.84
CA ALA A 431 17.36 12.17 -3.73
C ALA A 431 16.67 11.64 -2.47
N ARG A 432 15.49 12.16 -2.12
CA ARG A 432 14.69 11.67 -1.00
C ARG A 432 14.16 10.26 -1.23
N ALA A 433 13.74 9.94 -2.45
CA ALA A 433 13.37 8.57 -2.82
C ALA A 433 14.51 7.57 -2.58
N GLN A 434 15.77 7.96 -2.82
CA GLN A 434 16.93 7.11 -2.51
C GLN A 434 17.24 7.01 -1.01
N LEU A 435 16.92 8.03 -0.21
CA LEU A 435 16.99 7.95 1.25
C LEU A 435 15.96 6.96 1.79
N LEU A 436 14.71 7.05 1.33
CA LEU A 436 13.65 6.11 1.68
C LEU A 436 13.99 4.69 1.24
N ARG A 437 14.55 4.50 0.03
CA ARG A 437 15.04 3.20 -0.41
C ARG A 437 16.08 2.62 0.54
N THR A 438 17.05 3.44 0.94
CA THR A 438 18.10 3.02 1.86
C THR A 438 17.51 2.59 3.21
N HIS A 439 16.58 3.39 3.72
CA HIS A 439 15.85 3.14 4.95
C HIS A 439 15.06 1.82 4.92
N SER A 440 14.23 1.60 3.88
CA SER A 440 13.40 0.40 3.81
C SER A 440 14.22 -0.88 3.72
N TYR A 441 15.34 -0.88 2.98
CA TYR A 441 16.28 -2.00 2.98
C TYR A 441 16.94 -2.22 4.35
N ALA A 442 17.30 -1.16 5.08
CA ALA A 442 17.84 -1.26 6.43
C ALA A 442 16.83 -1.88 7.41
N MET A 443 15.57 -1.43 7.37
CA MET A 443 14.46 -1.99 8.16
C MET A 443 14.19 -3.46 7.82
N ALA A 444 14.34 -3.85 6.54
CA ALA A 444 14.26 -5.23 6.07
C ALA A 444 15.49 -6.09 6.40
N GLY A 445 16.50 -5.54 7.10
CA GLY A 445 17.69 -6.25 7.56
C GLY A 445 18.83 -6.35 6.55
N TYR A 446 18.79 -5.57 5.46
CA TYR A 446 19.88 -5.47 4.49
C TYR A 446 20.85 -4.34 4.89
N PRO A 447 22.16 -4.64 5.13
CA PRO A 447 23.12 -3.62 5.56
C PRO A 447 23.38 -2.52 4.52
N VAL A 448 23.19 -2.84 3.24
CA VAL A 448 23.31 -1.91 2.11
C VAL A 448 22.23 -2.31 1.11
N PRO A 449 21.54 -1.33 0.49
CA PRO A 449 20.64 -1.64 -0.61
C PRO A 449 21.35 -2.40 -1.74
N PRO A 450 20.69 -3.39 -2.36
CA PRO A 450 21.21 -4.02 -3.56
C PRO A 450 21.31 -3.01 -4.71
N PRO A 451 22.04 -3.36 -5.79
CA PRO A 451 21.97 -2.61 -7.06
C PRO A 451 20.52 -2.44 -7.52
N HIS A 452 20.25 -1.38 -8.27
CA HIS A 452 18.92 -1.16 -8.85
C HIS A 452 18.56 -2.31 -9.77
N ASP A 453 17.31 -2.77 -9.69
CA ASP A 453 16.86 -3.88 -10.50
C ASP A 453 16.87 -3.49 -12.00
N PRO A 454 17.06 -4.45 -12.92
CA PRO A 454 16.99 -4.16 -14.35
C PRO A 454 15.60 -3.66 -14.74
N VAL A 455 15.54 -2.62 -15.58
CA VAL A 455 14.27 -2.06 -16.05
C VAL A 455 13.51 -3.11 -16.88
N PRO A 456 12.22 -3.39 -16.58
CA PRO A 456 11.41 -4.26 -17.41
C PRO A 456 11.21 -3.64 -18.80
N ALA A 457 10.91 -4.48 -19.79
CA ALA A 457 10.74 -3.99 -21.16
C ALA A 457 9.54 -3.01 -21.23
N PRO A 458 9.74 -1.74 -21.63
CA PRO A 458 8.63 -0.81 -21.78
C PRO A 458 7.62 -1.28 -22.83
N THR A 459 6.39 -0.81 -22.75
CA THR A 459 5.35 -1.11 -23.75
C THR A 459 5.11 0.12 -24.61
N ILE A 460 5.43 0.04 -25.90
CA ILE A 460 5.01 1.09 -26.86
C ILE A 460 3.50 0.99 -27.04
N THR A 461 2.79 2.05 -26.68
CA THR A 461 1.33 2.15 -26.77
C THR A 461 0.88 2.82 -28.06
N SER A 462 1.73 3.67 -28.64
CA SER A 462 1.52 4.25 -29.97
C SER A 462 2.84 4.56 -30.66
N ALA A 463 2.90 4.32 -31.96
CA ALA A 463 4.01 4.72 -32.82
C ALA A 463 3.42 5.18 -34.17
N ASP A 464 2.92 6.42 -34.20
CA ASP A 464 2.21 6.98 -35.35
C ASP A 464 2.63 8.42 -35.62
N ALA A 465 2.66 8.80 -36.90
CA ALA A 465 3.03 10.14 -37.37
C ALA A 465 4.35 10.70 -36.78
N GLY A 466 5.32 9.82 -36.52
CA GLY A 466 6.60 10.19 -35.91
C GLY A 466 6.53 10.41 -34.40
N THR A 467 5.45 10.05 -33.71
CA THR A 467 5.34 10.12 -32.25
C THR A 467 5.32 8.72 -31.67
N VAL A 468 6.22 8.47 -30.71
CA VAL A 468 6.33 7.21 -29.96
C VAL A 468 5.87 7.47 -28.52
N LEU A 469 4.73 6.92 -28.15
CA LEU A 469 4.21 6.89 -26.79
C LEU A 469 4.44 5.50 -26.20
N PHE A 470 4.80 5.45 -24.94
CA PHE A 470 5.05 4.20 -24.24
C PHE A 470 4.73 4.33 -22.76
N GLU A 471 4.29 3.22 -22.18
CA GLU A 471 4.17 3.05 -20.73
C GLU A 471 5.55 3.11 -20.09
N GLY A 472 5.66 3.87 -19.01
CA GLY A 472 6.85 3.92 -18.19
C GLY A 472 7.15 2.58 -17.53
N ALA A 473 8.32 2.48 -16.92
CA ALA A 473 8.77 1.26 -16.28
C ALA A 473 9.35 1.57 -14.90
N ALA A 474 8.89 0.86 -13.88
CA ALA A 474 9.45 0.90 -12.53
C ALA A 474 10.98 0.90 -12.53
N GLY A 475 11.57 1.87 -11.83
CA GLY A 475 13.02 2.03 -11.70
C GLY A 475 13.74 2.68 -12.88
N ALA A 476 13.05 2.97 -13.99
CA ALA A 476 13.64 3.64 -15.14
C ALA A 476 13.89 5.13 -14.85
N ARG A 477 15.15 5.56 -15.00
CA ARG A 477 15.54 6.96 -14.90
C ARG A 477 15.24 7.71 -16.20
N ASP A 478 15.61 7.09 -17.31
CA ASP A 478 15.47 7.63 -18.65
C ASP A 478 15.42 6.49 -19.67
N TYR A 479 15.11 6.85 -20.91
CA TYR A 479 14.98 5.92 -22.01
C TYR A 479 15.71 6.41 -23.27
N SER A 480 16.19 5.43 -24.03
CA SER A 480 16.66 5.60 -25.40
C SER A 480 15.62 5.08 -26.38
N ILE A 481 15.50 5.75 -27.53
CA ILE A 481 14.68 5.28 -28.64
C ILE A 481 15.60 4.78 -29.74
N GLN A 482 15.35 3.55 -30.17
CA GLN A 482 16.04 2.94 -31.28
C GLN A 482 15.09 2.77 -32.45
N ARG A 483 15.59 3.04 -33.66
CA ARG A 483 14.86 2.88 -34.92
C ARG A 483 15.52 1.80 -35.75
N GLN A 484 14.72 1.02 -36.46
CA GLN A 484 15.20 0.01 -37.38
C GLN A 484 15.35 0.60 -38.78
N ASP A 485 16.58 0.68 -39.29
CA ASP A 485 16.90 1.10 -40.65
C ASP A 485 17.77 0.04 -41.34
N GLY A 486 17.43 -0.34 -42.58
CA GLY A 486 18.24 -1.28 -43.39
C GLY A 486 18.49 -2.65 -42.75
N GLY A 487 17.63 -3.07 -41.80
CA GLY A 487 17.70 -4.35 -41.09
C GLY A 487 18.41 -4.31 -39.72
N GLY A 488 19.07 -3.20 -39.36
CA GLY A 488 19.73 -3.01 -38.06
C GLY A 488 19.02 -1.99 -37.17
N TRP A 489 19.26 -2.06 -35.86
CA TRP A 489 18.80 -1.06 -34.90
C TRP A 489 19.87 0.03 -34.71
N SER A 490 19.46 1.30 -34.76
CA SER A 490 20.28 2.46 -34.45
C SER A 490 19.62 3.27 -33.34
N THR A 491 20.40 3.84 -32.42
CA THR A 491 19.88 4.77 -31.41
C THR A 491 19.65 6.13 -32.05
N VAL A 492 18.40 6.57 -32.11
CA VAL A 492 17.98 7.87 -32.65
C VAL A 492 17.71 8.90 -31.55
N CYS A 493 17.55 8.42 -30.32
CA CYS A 493 17.47 9.20 -29.09
C CYS A 493 18.26 8.44 -28.02
N ASP A 494 19.33 9.03 -27.51
CA ASP A 494 20.20 8.43 -26.50
C ASP A 494 19.93 9.10 -25.14
N HIS A 495 19.31 8.36 -24.22
CA HIS A 495 18.90 8.83 -22.89
C HIS A 495 18.17 10.18 -22.91
N CYS A 496 17.33 10.41 -23.93
CA CYS A 496 16.81 11.75 -24.23
C CYS A 496 15.36 11.97 -23.78
N VAL A 497 14.69 10.92 -23.28
CA VAL A 497 13.33 11.00 -22.76
C VAL A 497 13.22 10.38 -21.37
N THR A 498 12.30 10.91 -20.60
CA THR A 498 11.88 10.42 -19.28
C THR A 498 10.36 10.27 -19.27
N ASP A 499 9.79 9.70 -18.21
CA ASP A 499 8.34 9.62 -18.06
C ASP A 499 7.67 10.99 -18.01
N ALA A 500 8.39 12.01 -17.51
CA ALA A 500 7.93 13.40 -17.55
C ALA A 500 7.87 13.99 -18.98
N SER A 501 8.48 13.34 -19.98
CA SER A 501 8.43 13.78 -21.38
C SER A 501 7.11 13.42 -22.06
N GLY A 502 6.34 12.46 -21.52
CA GLY A 502 5.07 12.03 -22.09
C GLY A 502 5.18 11.33 -23.46
N GLY A 503 6.38 10.91 -23.86
CA GLY A 503 6.67 10.28 -25.14
C GLY A 503 7.88 10.90 -25.85
N TRP A 504 8.11 10.46 -27.09
CA TRP A 504 9.18 10.95 -27.96
C TRP A 504 8.65 11.31 -29.34
N HIS A 505 9.22 12.34 -29.97
CA HIS A 505 8.91 12.73 -31.34
C HIS A 505 10.13 12.57 -32.24
N ASP A 506 9.99 11.78 -33.31
CA ASP A 506 10.99 11.57 -34.34
C ASP A 506 11.16 12.85 -35.17
N PRO A 507 12.34 13.50 -35.13
CA PRO A 507 12.59 14.67 -35.96
C PRO A 507 12.57 14.33 -37.47
N ASP A 508 12.76 13.07 -37.86
CA ASP A 508 12.66 12.59 -39.25
C ASP A 508 11.24 12.08 -39.57
N THR A 509 10.30 13.02 -39.72
CA THR A 509 8.91 12.72 -40.07
C THR A 509 8.70 12.23 -41.51
N ALA A 510 9.75 12.27 -42.35
CA ALA A 510 9.65 11.90 -43.76
C ALA A 510 9.60 10.39 -43.98
N SER A 511 10.07 9.59 -43.00
CA SER A 511 10.14 8.14 -43.09
C SER A 511 9.47 7.51 -41.88
N PRO A 512 8.30 6.87 -42.03
CA PRO A 512 7.71 6.10 -40.95
C PRO A 512 8.70 5.04 -40.43
N GLY A 513 9.00 5.06 -39.14
CA GLY A 513 9.97 4.16 -38.53
C GLY A 513 9.35 2.96 -37.82
N CYS A 514 10.17 1.93 -37.63
CA CYS A 514 9.94 0.87 -36.66
C CYS A 514 10.82 1.14 -35.44
N TYR A 515 10.21 1.30 -34.28
CA TYR A 515 10.87 1.75 -33.06
C TYR A 515 10.88 0.67 -31.98
N ARG A 516 11.85 0.77 -31.07
CA ARG A 516 11.83 0.13 -29.76
C ARG A 516 12.38 1.09 -28.71
N VAL A 517 11.87 0.98 -27.49
CA VAL A 517 12.27 1.78 -26.34
C VAL A 517 13.17 0.93 -25.45
N VAL A 518 14.23 1.53 -24.92
CA VAL A 518 15.15 0.89 -23.98
C VAL A 518 15.22 1.75 -22.73
N GLY A 519 14.81 1.21 -21.59
CA GLY A 519 14.91 1.92 -20.31
C GLY A 519 16.24 1.65 -19.62
N TYR A 520 16.70 2.62 -18.83
CA TYR A 520 17.91 2.51 -18.02
C TYR A 520 17.59 2.78 -16.57
N ASN A 521 18.08 1.93 -15.68
CA ASN A 521 17.84 2.12 -14.26
C ASN A 521 18.73 3.25 -13.70
N LEU A 522 18.56 3.55 -12.41
CA LEU A 522 19.30 4.62 -11.74
C LEU A 522 20.83 4.38 -11.68
N ASP A 523 21.29 3.12 -11.78
CA ASP A 523 22.72 2.76 -11.93
C ASP A 523 23.24 2.96 -13.37
N GLY A 524 22.36 3.33 -14.32
CA GLY A 524 22.67 3.46 -15.75
C GLY A 524 22.77 2.12 -16.48
N VAL A 525 22.23 1.04 -15.89
CA VAL A 525 22.20 -0.29 -16.50
C VAL A 525 21.02 -0.38 -17.47
N GLU A 526 21.31 -0.85 -18.69
CA GLU A 526 20.34 -1.07 -19.76
C GLU A 526 19.37 -2.22 -19.40
N GLY A 527 18.06 -1.94 -19.50
CA GLY A 527 17.00 -2.92 -19.38
C GLY A 527 16.72 -3.68 -20.69
N MET A 528 15.69 -4.53 -20.67
CA MET A 528 15.27 -5.20 -21.91
C MET A 528 14.59 -4.20 -22.86
N PRO A 529 14.91 -4.21 -24.16
CA PRO A 529 14.18 -3.39 -25.13
C PRO A 529 12.70 -3.80 -25.23
N SER A 530 11.83 -2.82 -25.49
CA SER A 530 10.42 -3.05 -25.81
C SER A 530 10.26 -3.97 -27.02
N ARG A 531 9.06 -4.52 -27.19
CA ARG A 531 8.64 -5.05 -28.50
C ARG A 531 8.69 -3.91 -29.53
N ARG A 532 9.05 -4.26 -30.77
CA ARG A 532 9.07 -3.31 -31.88
C ARG A 532 7.64 -2.84 -32.22
N ALA A 533 7.47 -1.55 -32.54
CA ALA A 533 6.20 -0.97 -32.95
C ALA A 533 6.40 0.11 -34.03
N GLY A 534 5.34 0.45 -34.76
CA GLY A 534 5.37 1.35 -35.91
C GLY A 534 5.37 0.60 -37.24
N ILE A 535 5.95 1.19 -38.30
CA ILE A 535 6.00 0.57 -39.63
C ILE A 535 7.24 -0.32 -39.73
N CYS A 536 7.08 -1.57 -39.32
CA CYS A 536 8.16 -2.57 -39.31
C CYS A 536 8.18 -3.40 -40.59
N ALA A 537 9.33 -3.46 -41.27
CA ALA A 537 9.57 -4.45 -42.31
C ALA A 537 9.55 -5.86 -41.69
N GLU A 538 8.97 -6.82 -42.41
CA GLU A 538 8.82 -8.21 -41.96
C GLU A 538 10.15 -8.87 -41.61
#